data_AF-A0A9X6U4L3-F1
#
_entry.id   AF-A0A9X6U4L3-F1
#
_cell.length_a   1.000
_cell.length_b   1.000
_cell.length_c   1.000
_cell.angle_alpha   90.00
_cell.angle_beta   90.00
_cell.angle_gamma   90.00
#
_symmetry.space_group_name_H-M   'P 1'
#
loop_
_entity.id
_entity.type
_entity.pdbx_description
1 polymer ?
#
loop_
_entity_poly.entity_id
_entity_poly.type
_entity_poly.pdbx_seq_one_letter_code
_entity_poly.pdbx_strand_id
1 'polypeptide(L)' 'MKAFYVRFDTAGTSGFSEVLLVNDEKDLEKSLEAKSSKGFKVGCNYSKITYKKEIPLNQVKIGELSVTEFMKLQGGI' A
#
# COMPACT_ATOMS: atom_id res chain seq x y z
N MET A 1 -2.12 -12.81 5.18
CA MET A 1 -1.92 -11.35 5.05
C MET A 1 -0.45 -11.08 4.82
N LYS A 2 -0.11 -10.23 3.86
CA LYS A 2 1.26 -9.88 3.48
C LYS A 2 1.44 -8.38 3.53
N ALA A 3 2.63 -7.92 3.91
CA ALA A 3 2.98 -6.51 3.86
C ALA A 3 3.90 -6.23 2.68
N PHE A 4 3.61 -5.16 1.96
CA PHE A 4 4.43 -4.71 0.85
C PHE A 4 4.84 -3.27 1.07
N TYR A 5 6.14 -3.02 1.00
CA TYR A 5 6.66 -1.67 0.78
C TYR A 5 6.58 -1.36 -0.70
N VAL A 6 5.91 -0.26 -1.05
CA VAL A 6 5.64 0.11 -2.43
C VAL A 6 6.11 1.53 -2.67
N ARG A 7 6.86 1.75 -3.76
CA ARG A 7 7.06 3.08 -4.33
C ARG A 7 6.21 3.27 -5.55
N PHE A 8 5.65 4.45 -5.67
CA PHE A 8 4.76 4.78 -6.76
C PHE A 8 4.87 6.24 -7.15
N ASP A 9 4.50 6.50 -8.39
CA ASP A 9 4.34 7.83 -8.93
C ASP A 9 2.85 8.13 -9.10
N THR A 10 2.50 9.42 -9.06
CA THR A 10 1.16 9.91 -9.34
C THR A 10 1.24 11.06 -10.35
N ALA A 11 0.08 11.52 -10.83
CA ALA A 11 0.03 12.62 -11.79
C ALA A 11 0.66 13.89 -11.19
N GLY A 12 1.81 14.28 -11.72
CA GLY A 12 2.53 15.50 -11.34
C GLY A 12 3.52 15.34 -10.18
N THR A 13 3.66 14.17 -9.56
CA THR A 13 4.67 13.94 -8.50
C THR A 13 5.13 12.48 -8.46
N SER A 14 6.43 12.28 -8.29
CA SER A 14 7.06 10.96 -8.30
C SER A 14 7.75 10.64 -6.98
N GLY A 15 7.98 9.35 -6.73
CA GLY A 15 8.80 8.88 -5.61
C GLY A 15 8.07 8.79 -4.27
N PHE A 16 6.75 8.70 -4.26
CA PHE A 16 6.02 8.38 -3.04
C PHE A 16 6.29 6.95 -2.61
N SER A 17 6.13 6.68 -1.31
CA SER A 17 6.22 5.33 -0.78
C SER A 17 5.24 5.10 0.35
N GLU A 18 4.60 3.93 0.34
CA GLU A 18 3.67 3.50 1.37
C GLU A 18 3.83 1.99 1.64
N VAL A 19 3.46 1.59 2.86
CA VAL A 19 3.34 0.17 3.22
C VAL A 19 1.88 -0.24 3.09
N LEU A 20 1.61 -1.33 2.38
CA LEU A 20 0.27 -1.87 2.15
C LEU A 20 0.14 -3.27 2.74
N LEU A 21 -0.96 -3.50 3.45
CA LEU A 21 -1.35 -4.85 3.86
C LEU A 21 -2.38 -5.41 2.88
N VAL A 22 -2.01 -6.47 2.17
CA VAL A 22 -2.87 -7.14 1.20
C VAL A 22 -2.92 -8.65 1.47
N ASN A 23 -4.01 -9.30 1.05
CA ASN A 23 -4.12 -10.75 1.11
C ASN A 23 -3.43 -11.41 -0.08
N ASP A 24 -3.59 -10.82 -1.28
CA ASP A 24 -2.95 -11.24 -2.52
C ASP A 24 -2.19 -10.05 -3.14
N GLU A 25 -1.06 -10.34 -3.77
CA GLU A 25 -0.24 -9.33 -4.47
C GLU A 25 -1.02 -8.65 -5.61
N LYS A 26 -1.99 -9.36 -6.21
CA LYS A 26 -2.84 -8.81 -7.28
C LYS A 26 -3.68 -7.61 -6.84
N ASP A 27 -3.94 -7.47 -5.54
CA ASP A 27 -4.75 -6.39 -5.00
C ASP A 27 -3.93 -5.13 -4.68
N LEU A 28 -2.60 -5.15 -4.88
CA LEU A 28 -1.69 -4.05 -4.54
C LEU A 28 -2.13 -2.69 -5.08
N GLU A 29 -2.47 -2.60 -6.36
CA GLU A 29 -2.83 -1.33 -6.99
C GLU A 29 -4.15 -0.78 -6.45
N LYS A 30 -5.13 -1.66 -6.23
CA LYS A 30 -6.44 -1.29 -5.66
C LYS A 30 -6.32 -0.87 -4.21
N SER A 31 -5.53 -1.61 -3.42
CA SER A 31 -5.24 -1.25 -2.03
C SER A 31 -4.45 0.05 -1.94
N LEU A 32 -3.54 0.31 -2.88
CA LEU A 32 -2.80 1.57 -2.95
C LEU A 32 -3.74 2.75 -3.26
N GLU A 33 -4.64 2.60 -4.23
CA GLU A 33 -5.64 3.63 -4.55
C GLU A 33 -6.58 3.91 -3.37
N ALA A 34 -7.02 2.86 -2.65
CA ALA A 34 -7.92 3.00 -1.51
C ALA A 34 -7.25 3.62 -0.28
N LYS A 35 -5.95 3.37 -0.07
CA LYS A 35 -5.20 3.86 1.09
C LYS A 35 -4.52 5.20 0.84
N SER A 36 -3.98 5.40 -0.37
CA SER A 36 -3.09 6.53 -0.62
C SER A 36 -3.86 7.83 -0.74
N SER A 37 -3.52 8.78 0.12
CA SER A 37 -3.98 10.16 0.05
C SER A 37 -3.29 10.97 -1.07
N LYS A 38 -2.36 10.36 -1.82
CA LYS A 38 -1.50 11.04 -2.81
C LYS A 38 -2.09 11.06 -4.23
N GLY A 39 -3.33 10.60 -4.40
CA GLY A 39 -4.03 10.63 -5.68
C GLY A 39 -3.57 9.58 -6.68
N PHE A 40 -3.03 8.45 -6.19
CA PHE A 40 -2.77 7.29 -7.04
C PHE A 40 -4.10 6.76 -7.58
N LYS A 41 -4.19 6.58 -8.91
CA LYS A 41 -5.40 6.05 -9.57
C LYS A 41 -5.07 4.83 -10.43
N VAL A 42 -5.79 3.74 -10.22
CA VAL A 42 -5.62 2.52 -11.02
C VAL A 42 -6.04 2.82 -12.46
N GLY A 43 -5.22 2.37 -13.43
CA GLY A 43 -5.46 2.60 -14.86
C GLY A 43 -5.12 4.02 -15.35
N CYS A 44 -4.65 4.91 -14.48
CA CYS A 44 -4.09 6.19 -14.91
C CYS A 44 -2.67 5.99 -15.44
N ASN A 45 -2.38 6.44 -16.67
CA ASN A 45 -1.06 6.30 -17.30
C ASN A 45 0.10 6.94 -16.50
N TYR A 46 -0.21 7.90 -15.63
CA TYR A 46 0.76 8.60 -14.79
C TYR A 46 0.87 8.01 -13.38
N SER A 47 -0.01 7.08 -13.01
CA SER A 47 0.02 6.40 -11.72
C SER A 47 0.61 5.01 -11.91
N LYS A 48 1.85 4.80 -11.45
CA LYS A 48 2.52 3.51 -11.62
C LYS A 48 3.31 3.15 -10.38
N ILE A 49 3.18 1.89 -9.97
CA ILE A 49 4.08 1.29 -8.99
C ILE A 49 5.45 1.10 -9.66
N THR A 50 6.45 1.84 -9.17
CA THR A 50 7.83 1.78 -9.67
C THR A 50 8.65 0.75 -8.93
N TYR A 51 8.28 0.43 -7.69
CA TYR A 51 8.95 -0.58 -6.88
C TYR A 51 7.97 -1.24 -5.92
N LYS A 52 8.10 -2.55 -5.73
CA LYS A 52 7.39 -3.29 -4.69
C LYS A 52 8.32 -4.31 -4.05
N LYS A 53 8.21 -4.47 -2.74
CA LYS A 53 8.96 -5.46 -1.97
C LYS A 53 8.08 -6.01 -0.86
N GLU A 54 7.92 -7.32 -0.80
CA GLU A 54 7.31 -7.99 0.35
C GLU A 54 8.23 -7.79 1.56
N ILE A 55 7.67 -7.32 2.67
CA ILE A 55 8.36 -7.13 3.95
C ILE A 55 7.66 -7.99 5.01
N PRO A 56 8.42 -8.54 5.98
CA PRO A 56 7.83 -9.28 7.07
C PRO A 56 6.97 -8.36 7.95
N LEU A 57 5.84 -8.87 8.45
CA LEU A 57 4.86 -8.10 9.23
C LEU A 57 5.46 -7.48 10.50
N ASN A 58 6.50 -8.09 11.08
CA ASN A 58 7.20 -7.56 12.25
C ASN A 58 8.02 -6.28 11.96
N GLN A 59 8.29 -5.96 10.69
CA GLN A 59 8.97 -4.73 10.27
C GLN A 59 8.00 -3.60 9.93
N VAL A 60 6.70 -3.86 9.90
CA VAL A 60 5.69 -2.85 9.62
C VAL A 60 5.48 -1.99 10.87
N LYS A 61 5.68 -0.68 10.73
CA LYS A 61 5.42 0.25 11.83
C LYS A 61 3.92 0.41 12.02
N ILE A 62 3.46 0.38 13.27
CA ILE A 62 2.04 0.56 13.60
C ILE A 62 1.51 1.90 13.06
N GLY A 63 2.33 2.95 13.06
CA GLY A 63 1.96 4.26 12.50
C GLY A 63 1.80 4.31 10.97
N GLU A 64 2.26 3.29 10.25
CA GLU A 64 2.06 3.16 8.79
C GLU A 64 0.78 2.37 8.45
N LEU A 65 0.09 1.86 9.47
CA LEU A 65 -1.17 1.15 9.33
C LEU A 65 -2.35 2.09 9.49
N SER A 66 -3.36 1.92 8.64
CA SER A 66 -4.69 2.44 8.94
C SER A 66 -5.29 1.71 10.13
N VAL A 67 -6.25 2.34 10.82
CA VAL A 67 -6.99 1.73 11.94
C VAL A 67 -7.60 0.39 11.55
N THR A 68 -8.13 0.30 10.32
CA THR A 68 -8.72 -0.94 9.78
C THR A 68 -7.67 -2.04 9.58
N GLU A 69 -6.49 -1.71 9.05
CA GLU A 69 -5.38 -2.67 8.90
C GLU A 69 -4.86 -3.15 10.26
N PHE A 70 -4.81 -2.26 11.25
CA PHE A 70 -4.43 -2.61 12.61
C PHE A 70 -5.44 -3.56 13.27
N MET A 71 -6.75 -3.31 13.11
CA MET A 71 -7.78 -4.21 13.64
C MET A 71 -7.74 -5.60 12.99
N LYS A 72 -7.48 -5.67 11.68
CA LYS A 72 -7.29 -6.96 10.97
C LYS A 72 -6.10 -7.76 11.50
N LEU A 73 -5.02 -7.10 11.92
CA LEU A 73 -3.87 -7.77 12.55
C LEU A 73 -4.17 -8.34 13.94
N GLN A 74 -5.11 -7.75 14.68
CA GLN A 74 -5.52 -8.24 16.00
C GLN A 74 -6.52 -9.41 15.95
N GLY A 75 -6.89 -9.89 14.76
CA GLY A 75 -7.93 -10.91 14.59
C GLY A 75 -9.36 -10.35 14.72
N GLY A 76 -9.50 -9.02 14.66
CA GLY A 76 -10.78 -8.34 14.59
C GLY A 76 -11.26 -8.26 13.13
N ILE A 77 -12.03 -9.27 12.73
CA ILE A 77 -12.72 -9.45 11.43
C ILE A 77 -11.82 -9.81 10.24
#